data_AF-U6C3H4-F1
#
_entry.id   AF-U6C3H4-F1
#
_cell.length_a   1.000
_cell.length_b   1.000
_cell.length_c   1.000
_cell.angle_alpha   90.00
_cell.angle_beta   90.00
_cell.angle_gamma   90.00
#
_symmetry.space_group_name_H-M   'P 1'
#
loop_
_entity.id
_entity.type
_entity.pdbx_description
1 polymer ?
#
loop_
_entity_poly.entity_id
_entity_poly.type
_entity_poly.pdbx_seq_one_letter_code
_entity_poly.pdbx_strand_id
1 'polypeptide(L)' 'MIAGLALEGGVLYLPAGKGAASLVSRDDLAQAIAAAALAPRLDKQVYELTGQVAADYASIATKI' A
#
# COMPACT_ATOMS: atom_id res chain seq x y z
N MET A 1 -6.29 8.17 -10.61
CA MET A 1 -4.89 7.71 -10.80
C MET A 1 -3.97 8.85 -10.43
N ILE A 2 -3.21 8.74 -9.32
CA ILE A 2 -2.20 9.76 -8.94
C ILE A 2 -0.88 9.49 -9.66
N ALA A 3 -0.52 8.21 -9.85
CA ALA A 3 0.68 7.82 -10.59
C ALA A 3 0.67 8.28 -12.05
N GLY A 4 -0.48 8.21 -12.74
CA GLY A 4 -0.60 8.65 -14.15
C GLY A 4 -0.25 10.13 -14.35
N LEU A 5 -0.74 11.00 -13.46
CA LEU A 5 -0.43 12.44 -13.50
C LEU A 5 1.04 12.72 -13.14
N ALA A 6 1.61 11.94 -12.22
CA ALA A 6 3.03 12.06 -11.86
C ALA A 6 3.96 11.67 -13.01
N LEU A 7 3.59 10.65 -13.79
CA LEU A 7 4.34 10.23 -14.97
C LEU A 7 4.30 11.27 -16.09
N GLU A 8 3.13 11.88 -16.33
CA GLU A 8 2.98 12.93 -17.35
C GLU A 8 3.70 14.23 -16.97
N GLY A 9 3.61 14.64 -15.69
CA GLY A 9 4.20 15.88 -15.21
C GLY A 9 5.63 15.76 -14.69
N GLY A 10 6.16 14.55 -14.54
CA GLY A 10 7.46 14.25 -13.92
C GLY A 10 7.55 14.58 -12.43
N VAL A 11 6.43 14.90 -11.76
CA VAL A 11 6.40 15.32 -10.35
C VAL A 11 5.22 14.70 -9.61
N LEU A 12 5.51 14.09 -8.46
CA LEU A 12 4.51 13.53 -7.55
C LEU A 12 4.13 14.53 -6.44
N TYR A 13 2.96 15.17 -6.56
CA TYR A 13 2.47 16.14 -5.57
C TYR A 13 1.56 15.50 -4.52
N LEU A 14 2.04 15.38 -3.28
CA LEU A 14 1.25 14.87 -2.15
C LEU A 14 1.53 15.68 -0.87
N PRO A 15 0.50 16.03 -0.07
CA PRO A 15 0.66 16.77 1.18
C PRO A 15 1.09 15.86 2.35
N ALA A 16 2.01 14.93 2.12
CA ALA A 16 2.44 13.91 3.08
C ALA A 16 3.68 14.29 3.90
N GLY A 17 4.33 15.42 3.58
CA GLY A 17 5.59 15.82 4.21
C GLY A 17 6.65 14.71 4.11
N LYS A 18 7.24 14.34 5.24
CA LYS A 18 8.19 13.21 5.36
C LYS A 18 7.56 11.94 5.93
N GLY A 19 6.22 11.86 5.94
CA GLY A 19 5.50 10.69 6.45
C GLY A 19 5.78 9.45 5.58
N ALA A 20 5.98 8.31 6.23
CA ALA A 20 6.09 7.03 5.55
C ALA A 20 4.68 6.48 5.25
N ALA A 21 4.52 5.90 4.07
CA ALA A 21 3.32 5.20 3.66
C ALA A 21 3.61 3.69 3.52
N SER A 22 2.75 2.85 4.07
CA SER A 22 2.77 1.42 3.79
C SER A 22 1.88 1.14 2.59
N LEU A 23 2.48 0.71 1.48
CA LEU A 23 1.77 0.40 0.24
C LEU A 23 1.46 -1.09 0.17
N VAL A 24 0.20 -1.45 -0.04
CA VAL A 24 -0.25 -2.83 -0.24
C VAL A 24 -1.07 -2.88 -1.53
N SER A 25 -0.83 -3.90 -2.35
CA SER A 25 -1.59 -4.08 -3.59
C SER A 25 -3.00 -4.58 -3.29
N ARG A 26 -3.93 -4.34 -4.21
CA ARG A 26 -5.29 -4.89 -4.09
C ARG A 26 -5.30 -6.42 -4.18
N ASP A 27 -4.38 -7.00 -4.94
CA ASP A 27 -4.28 -8.44 -5.10
C ASP A 27 -3.79 -9.10 -3.80
N ASP A 28 -2.80 -8.51 -3.13
CA ASP A 28 -2.34 -8.98 -1.81
C ASP A 28 -3.45 -8.90 -0.77
N LEU A 29 -4.22 -7.80 -0.76
CA LEU A 29 -5.39 -7.66 0.11
C LEU A 29 -6.45 -8.72 -0.18
N ALA A 30 -6.78 -8.95 -1.45
CA ALA A 30 -7.75 -9.96 -1.85
C ALA A 30 -7.31 -11.37 -1.43
N GLN A 31 -6.02 -11.69 -1.61
CA GLN A 31 -5.45 -12.96 -1.18
C GLN A 31 -5.52 -13.13 0.34
N ALA A 32 -5.18 -12.09 1.11
CA ALA A 32 -5.27 -12.12 2.57
C ALA A 32 -6.71 -12.33 3.06
N ILE A 33 -7.67 -11.64 2.45
CA ILE A 33 -9.10 -11.78 2.77
C ILE A 33 -9.60 -13.18 2.41
N ALA A 34 -9.24 -13.70 1.23
CA ALA A 34 -9.62 -15.05 0.82
C ALA A 34 -9.06 -16.13 1.77
N ALA A 35 -7.79 -15.99 2.17
CA ALA A 35 -7.18 -16.90 3.14
C ALA A 35 -7.89 -16.83 4.50
N ALA A 36 -8.25 -15.63 4.96
CA ALA A 36 -8.99 -15.45 6.21
C ALA A 36 -10.39 -16.06 6.16
N ALA A 37 -11.10 -15.95 5.02
CA ALA A 37 -12.42 -16.52 4.84
C ALA A 37 -12.42 -18.07 4.84
N LEU A 38 -11.33 -18.69 4.39
CA LEU A 38 -11.16 -20.14 4.35
C LEU A 38 -10.59 -20.73 5.64
N ALA A 39 -10.06 -19.91 6.54
CA ALA A 39 -9.45 -20.37 7.77
C ALA A 39 -10.51 -21.02 8.69
N PRO A 40 -10.29 -22.26 9.18
CA PRO A 40 -11.23 -22.92 10.09
C PRO A 40 -11.47 -22.14 11.38
N ARG A 41 -10.45 -21.35 11.78
CA ARG A 41 -10.53 -20.39 12.87
C ARG A 41 -9.51 -19.29 12.61
N LEU A 42 -9.90 -18.05 12.94
CA LEU A 42 -9.00 -16.91 12.96
C LEU A 42 -8.43 -16.73 14.37
N ASP A 43 -7.14 -16.47 14.46
CA ASP A 43 -6.46 -16.22 15.74
C ASP A 43 -6.84 -14.87 16.36
N LYS A 44 -7.27 -13.92 15.54
CA LYS A 44 -7.69 -12.57 15.94
C LYS A 44 -9.00 -12.20 15.26
N GLN A 45 -9.76 -11.31 15.90
CA GLN A 45 -10.96 -10.75 15.30
C GLN A 45 -10.67 -9.56 14.39
N VAL A 46 -9.53 -8.89 14.60
CA VAL A 46 -9.13 -7.70 13.84
C VAL A 46 -7.68 -7.87 13.38
N TYR A 47 -7.47 -7.63 12.09
CA TYR A 47 -6.17 -7.66 11.44
C TYR A 47 -5.91 -6.31 10.78
N GLU A 48 -4.69 -5.80 10.97
CA GLU A 48 -4.17 -4.68 10.20
C GLU A 48 -3.35 -5.24 9.04
N LEU A 49 -3.75 -4.94 7.80
CA LEU A 49 -3.10 -5.41 6.59
C LEU A 49 -2.23 -4.29 6.01
N THR A 50 -0.93 -4.52 5.98
CA THR A 50 0.06 -3.54 5.52
C THR A 50 0.97 -4.15 4.45
N GLY A 51 1.66 -3.29 3.71
CA GLY A 51 2.80 -3.71 2.90
C GLY A 51 3.97 -4.20 3.77
N GLN A 52 4.93 -4.86 3.13
CA GLN A 52 6.14 -5.38 3.79
C GLN A 52 7.03 -4.25 4.35
N VAL A 53 7.02 -3.09 3.71
CA VAL A 53 7.87 -1.94 4.06
C VAL A 53 7.04 -0.66 3.94
N ALA A 54 7.21 0.25 4.89
CA ALA A 54 6.74 1.62 4.76
C ALA A 54 7.87 2.51 4.21
N ALA A 55 7.56 3.36 3.24
CA ALA A 55 8.54 4.26 2.62
C ALA A 55 7.97 5.67 2.48
N ASP A 56 8.83 6.69 2.52
CA ASP A 56 8.42 8.05 2.20
C ASP A 56 8.16 8.21 0.69
N TYR A 57 7.40 9.24 0.33
CA TYR A 57 7.06 9.49 -1.06
C TYR A 57 8.26 9.92 -1.92
N ALA A 58 9.35 10.42 -1.32
CA ALA A 58 10.59 10.68 -2.02
C ALA A 58 11.22 9.37 -2.53
N SER A 59 11.27 8.34 -1.68
CA SER A 59 11.77 7.00 -2.02
C SER A 59 10.83 6.24 -2.95
N ILE A 60 9.53 6.49 -2.87
CA ILE A 60 8.55 5.92 -3.81
C ILE A 60 8.69 6.57 -5.19
N ALA A 61 8.91 7.89 -5.25
CA ALA A 61 9.04 8.63 -6.50
C ALA A 61 10.24 8.19 -7.35
N THR A 62 11.29 7.62 -6.77
CA THR A 62 12.44 7.08 -7.53
C THR A 62 12.16 5.74 -8.21
N LYS A 63 10.98 5.14 -7.98
CA LYS A 63 10.59 3.82 -8.48
C LYS A 63 9.41 3.86 -9.47
N ILE A 64 8.89 5.04 -9.78
CA ILE A 64 7.83 5.30 -10.77
C ILE A 64 8.43 5.95 -12.00
#